data_AF-A0A726TJA8-F1
#
_entry.id   AF-A0A726TJA8-F1
#
_cell.length_a   1.000
_cell.length_b   1.000
_cell.length_c   1.000
_cell.angle_alpha   90.00
_cell.angle_beta   90.00
_cell.angle_gamma   90.00
#
_symmetry.space_group_name_H-M   'P 1'
#
loop_
_entity.id
_entity.type
_entity.pdbx_description
1 polymer ?
#
loop_
_entity_poly.entity_id
_entity_poly.type
_entity_poly.pdbx_seq_one_letter_code
_entity_poly.pdbx_strand_id
1 'polypeptide(L)' 'MKVQLLKIPSHLIVAGSSWLSKIIIAGVQLASISYLISILGEEKYAIFSLLTGLLVWCSAVDFGIGTGLQ' A
#
# COMPACT_ATOMS: atom_id res chain seq x y z
N MET A 1 -24.93 20.24 23.19
CA MET A 1 -24.60 20.06 21.76
C MET A 1 -24.76 18.58 21.43
N LYS A 2 -25.95 18.19 20.94
CA LYS A 2 -26.31 16.77 20.71
C LYS A 2 -25.76 16.39 19.34
N VAL A 3 -24.60 15.74 19.31
CA VAL A 3 -24.03 15.19 18.08
C VAL A 3 -24.97 14.07 17.65
N GLN A 4 -25.84 14.37 16.68
CA GLN A 4 -26.65 13.34 16.05
C GLN A 4 -25.69 12.46 15.26
N LEU A 5 -25.40 11.28 15.82
CA LEU A 5 -24.71 10.21 15.10
C LEU A 5 -25.57 9.89 13.88
N LEU A 6 -25.23 10.47 12.74
CA LEU A 6 -25.69 10.01 11.45
C LEU A 6 -25.50 8.49 11.44
N LYS A 7 -26.54 7.76 11.06
CA LYS A 7 -26.52 6.31 10.87
C LYS A 7 -25.65 6.01 9.66
N ILE A 8 -24.34 6.23 9.79
CA ILE A 8 -23.36 6.01 8.74
C ILE A 8 -23.25 4.49 8.60
N PRO A 9 -23.67 3.93 7.46
CA PRO A 9 -23.65 2.50 7.28
C PRO A 9 -22.19 1.99 7.36
N SER A 10 -21.98 0.87 8.04
CA SER A 10 -20.66 0.35 8.43
C SER A 10 -19.63 0.34 7.28
N HIS A 11 -20.09 0.11 6.05
CA HIS A 11 -19.26 0.12 4.84
C HIS A 11 -18.54 1.45 4.60
N LEU A 12 -19.14 2.60 4.92
CA LEU A 12 -18.50 3.91 4.75
C LEU A 12 -17.43 4.17 5.80
N ILE A 13 -17.61 3.65 7.02
CA ILE A 13 -16.60 3.73 8.08
C ILE A 13 -15.42 2.81 7.76
N VAL A 14 -15.69 1.58 7.29
CA VAL A 14 -14.63 0.64 6.85
C VAL A 14 -13.89 1.19 5.63
N ALA A 15 -14.60 1.75 4.64
CA ALA A 15 -13.99 2.38 3.48
C ALA A 15 -13.14 3.60 3.86
N GLY A 16 -13.65 4.46 4.74
CA GLY A 16 -12.91 5.63 5.25
C GLY A 16 -11.64 5.25 5.99
N SER A 17 -11.72 4.25 6.90
CA SER A 17 -10.56 3.72 7.61
C SER A 17 -9.54 3.07 6.68
N SER A 18 -10.00 2.35 5.65
CA SER A 18 -9.13 1.72 4.65
C SER A 18 -8.39 2.77 3.80
N TRP A 19 -9.08 3.84 3.39
CA TRP A 19 -8.48 4.96 2.69
C TRP A 19 -7.46 5.71 3.54
N LEU A 20 -7.79 5.97 4.82
CA LEU A 20 -6.87 6.61 5.74
C LEU A 20 -5.60 5.78 5.93
N SER A 21 -5.73 4.46 6.12
CA SER A 21 -4.59 3.55 6.19
C SER A 21 -3.75 3.59 4.90
N LYS A 22 -4.38 3.64 3.72
CA LYS A 22 -3.65 3.74 2.44
C LYS A 22 -2.88 5.05 2.32
N ILE A 23 -3.42 6.17 2.79
CA ILE A 23 -2.72 7.46 2.82
C ILE A 23 -1.50 7.41 3.74
N ILE A 24 -1.66 6.83 4.94
CA ILE A 24 -0.54 6.67 5.88
C ILE A 24 0.54 5.78 5.29
N ILE A 25 0.15 4.64 4.70
CA ILE A 25 1.09 3.71 4.04
C ILE A 25 1.83 4.44 2.91
N ALA A 26 1.13 5.17 2.04
CA ALA A 26 1.76 5.92 0.95
C ALA A 26 2.77 6.96 1.48
N GLY A 27 2.44 7.66 2.56
CA GLY A 27 3.35 8.63 3.20
C GLY A 27 4.60 7.97 3.78
N VAL A 28 4.43 6.87 4.51
CA VAL A 28 5.55 6.09 5.06
C VAL A 28 6.43 5.52 3.94
N GLN A 29 5.81 5.09 2.85
CA GLN A 29 6.52 4.49 1.72
C GLN A 29 7.35 5.54 0.97
N LEU A 30 6.84 6.76 0.78
CA LEU A 30 7.62 7.88 0.25
C LEU A 30 8.84 8.20 1.12
N ALA A 31 8.66 8.29 2.44
CA ALA A 31 9.76 8.52 3.36
C ALA A 31 10.80 7.38 3.33
N SER A 32 10.33 6.14 3.25
CA SER A 32 11.18 4.94 3.20
C SER A 32 12.02 4.91 1.92
N ILE A 33 11.44 5.27 0.78
CA ILE A 33 12.14 5.37 -0.50
C ILE A 33 13.25 6.42 -0.44
N SER A 34 12.94 7.62 0.06
CA SER A 34 13.94 8.69 0.21
C SER A 34 15.10 8.27 1.13
N TYR A 35 14.79 7.61 2.25
CA TYR A 35 15.81 7.09 3.16
C TYR A 35 16.68 6.01 2.51
N LEU A 36 16.05 5.09 1.76
CA LEU A 36 16.76 3.98 1.12
C LEU A 36 17.66 4.46 -0.02
N ILE A 37 17.21 5.43 -0.83
CA ILE A 37 18.04 6.07 -1.86
C ILE A 37 19.27 6.74 -1.24
N SER A 38 19.09 7.44 -0.10
CA SER A 38 20.18 8.12 0.59
C SER A 38 21.27 7.17 1.11
N ILE A 39 20.93 5.89 1.37
CA ILE A 39 21.87 4.89 1.92
C ILE A 39 22.48 4.03 0.81
N LEU A 40 21.67 3.58 -0.15
CA LEU A 40 22.11 2.67 -1.20
C LEU A 40 22.81 3.40 -2.36
N GLY A 41 22.50 4.68 -2.55
CA GLY A 41 22.84 5.41 -3.77
C GLY A 41 21.85 5.08 -4.92
N GLU A 42 21.76 5.99 -5.88
CA GLU A 42 20.77 5.92 -6.98
C GLU A 42 20.86 4.61 -7.78
N GLU A 43 22.08 4.15 -8.09
CA GLU A 43 22.29 2.95 -8.91
C GLU A 43 21.77 1.67 -8.23
N LYS A 44 22.06 1.49 -6.95
CA LYS A 44 21.62 0.28 -6.20
C LYS A 44 20.13 0.32 -5.90
N TYR A 45 19.57 1.52 -5.69
CA TYR A 45 18.12 1.68 -5.51
C TYR A 45 17.35 1.33 -6.78
N ALA A 46 17.85 1.68 -7.97
CA ALA A 46 17.21 1.31 -9.23
C ALA A 46 17.10 -0.22 -9.41
N ILE A 47 18.19 -0.94 -9.14
CA ILE A 47 18.21 -2.41 -9.18
C ILE A 47 17.28 -3.01 -8.13
N PHE A 48 17.30 -2.47 -6.90
CA PHE A 48 16.40 -2.88 -5.81
C PHE A 48 14.93 -2.67 -6.18
N SER A 49 14.59 -1.52 -6.77
CA SER A 49 13.22 -1.20 -7.17
C SER A 49 12.74 -2.10 -8.31
N LEU A 50 13.61 -2.44 -9.28
CA LEU A 50 13.30 -3.38 -10.34
C LEU A 50 13.04 -4.79 -9.79
N LEU A 51 13.92 -5.30 -8.92
CA LEU A 51 13.76 -6.61 -8.27
C LEU A 51 12.50 -6.67 -7.40
N THR A 52 12.26 -5.63 -6.60
CA THR A 52 11.07 -5.54 -5.74
C THR A 52 9.79 -5.49 -6.57
N GLY A 53 9.77 -4.70 -7.66
CA GLY A 53 8.65 -4.65 -8.59
C GLY A 53 8.37 -5.99 -9.27
N LEU A 54 9.43 -6.71 -9.68
CA LEU A 54 9.31 -8.04 -10.27
C LEU A 54 8.78 -9.07 -9.26
N LEU A 55 9.23 -9.01 -8.01
CA LEU A 55 8.71 -9.87 -6.94
C LEU A 55 7.23 -9.63 -6.66
N VAL A 56 6.79 -8.37 -6.61
CA VAL A 56 5.38 -8.00 -6.46
C VAL A 56 4.57 -8.50 -7.65
N TRP A 57 5.09 -8.35 -8.87
CA TRP A 57 4.45 -8.86 -10.08
C TRP A 57 4.28 -10.38 -10.05
N CYS A 58 5.33 -11.13 -9.73
CA CYS A 58 5.25 -12.58 -9.56
C CYS A 58 4.23 -12.96 -8.48
N SER A 59 4.28 -12.29 -7.33
CA SER A 59 3.33 -12.52 -6.24
C SER A 59 1.88 -12.24 -6.65
N ALA A 60 1.65 -11.19 -7.45
CA ALA A 60 0.33 -10.86 -7.98
C ALA A 60 -0.17 -11.92 -8.98
N VAL A 61 0.73 -12.50 -9.79
CA VAL A 61 0.42 -13.64 -10.67
C VAL A 61 0.07 -14.88 -9.84
N ASP A 62 0.84 -15.19 -8.79
CA ASP A 62 0.55 -16.30 -7.87
C ASP A 62 -0.81 -16.12 -7.16
N PHE A 63 -1.11 -14.90 -6.72
CA PHE A 63 -2.43 -14.57 -6.15
C PHE A 63 -3.55 -14.65 -7.19
N GLY A 64 -3.33 -14.19 -8.42
CA GLY A 64 -4.30 -14.25 -9.52
C GLY A 64 -4.61 -15.69 -9.96
N ILE A 65 -3.63 -16.59 -9.88
CA ILE A 65 -3.82 -18.02 -10.08
C ILE A 65 -4.57 -18.65 -8.90
N GLY A 66 -4.28 -18.23 -7.66
CA GLY A 66 -4.93 -18.74 -6.45
C GLY A 66 -6.41 -18.34 -6.30
N THR A 67 -6.80 -17.12 -6.70
CA THR A 67 -8.19 -16.66 -6.61
C THR A 67 -9.09 -17.14 -7.75
N GLY A 68 -8.50 -17.58 -8.87
CA GLY A 68 -9.26 -18.12 -10.01
C GLY A 68 -9.70 -19.57 -9.85
N LEU A 69 -9.15 -20.28 -8.86
CA LEU A 69 -9.44 -21.70 -8.59
C LEU A 69 -10.45 -21.90 -7.43
N GLN A 70 -10.93 -20.80 -6.82
CA GLN A 70 -11.91 -20.81 -5.75
C GLN A 70 -13.29 -20.35 -6.26
#